data_AF-A0A7X6UK69-F1
#
_entry.id   AF-A0A7X6UK69-F1
#
_cell.length_a   1.000
_cell.length_b   1.000
_cell.length_c   1.000
_cell.angle_alpha   90.00
_cell.angle_beta   90.00
_cell.angle_gamma   90.00
#
_symmetry.space_group_name_H-M   'P 1'
#
loop_
_entity.id
_entity.type
_entity.pdbx_description
1 polymer ?
#
loop_
_entity_poly.entity_id
_entity_poly.type
_entity_poly.pdbx_seq_one_letter_code
_entity_poly.pdbx_strand_id
1 'polypeptide(L)'
;MTVVLGIFAGIIFIVYSLYFVQIIKGSQRDFEQEMLAAFAGWMIETGAAARRTVRILVILSVALEIAYFVLTLLVVDNLLLITFTGAFIMLETLHLFSLIMNFIRFFAGTIVLKQIFIWRVERLSAMLFFTHSFLVLASLIFF
;
A
#
# COMPACT_ATOMS: atom_id res chain seq x y z
N MET A 1 -7.57 17.07 -13.35
CA MET A 1 -6.80 15.84 -13.09
C MET A 1 -5.66 16.09 -12.12
N THR A 2 -4.88 17.17 -12.31
CA THR A 2 -3.80 17.61 -11.43
C THR A 2 -4.19 17.76 -9.95
N VAL A 3 -5.27 18.48 -9.65
CA VAL A 3 -5.75 18.65 -8.25
C VAL A 3 -6.13 17.30 -7.63
N VAL A 4 -6.78 16.41 -8.39
CA VAL A 4 -7.17 15.08 -7.89
C VAL A 4 -5.93 14.23 -7.60
N LEU A 5 -4.94 14.24 -8.49
CA LEU A 5 -3.66 13.57 -8.25
C LEU A 5 -2.94 14.15 -7.03
N GLY A 6 -2.94 15.48 -6.86
CA GLY A 6 -2.36 16.14 -5.69
C GLY A 6 -3.01 15.71 -4.38
N ILE A 7 -4.34 15.58 -4.35
CA ILE A 7 -5.07 15.06 -3.18
C ILE A 7 -4.69 13.60 -2.90
N PHE A 8 -4.70 12.75 -3.93
CA PHE A 8 -4.31 11.34 -3.79
C PHE A 8 -2.88 11.21 -3.27
N ALA A 9 -1.93 11.89 -3.89
CA ALA A 9 -0.52 11.89 -3.50
C ALA A 9 -0.35 12.42 -2.07
N GLY A 10 -1.07 13.48 -1.69
CA GLY A 10 -1.07 14.02 -0.33
C GLY A 10 -1.56 13.02 0.72
N ILE A 11 -2.68 12.33 0.45
CA ILE A 11 -3.22 11.31 1.37
C ILE A 11 -2.26 10.13 1.49
N ILE A 12 -1.77 9.60 0.37
CA ILE A 12 -0.80 8.50 0.34
C ILE A 12 0.45 8.90 1.12
N PHE A 13 1.00 10.09 0.85
CA PHE A 13 2.18 10.60 1.54
C PHE A 13 1.98 10.64 3.06
N ILE A 14 0.86 11.19 3.55
CA ILE A 14 0.57 11.27 4.97
C ILE A 14 0.41 9.88 5.58
N VAL A 15 -0.39 8.99 4.98
CA VAL A 15 -0.64 7.64 5.51
C VAL A 15 0.66 6.85 5.58
N TYR A 16 1.43 6.82 4.50
CA TYR A 16 2.68 6.06 4.46
C TYR A 16 3.81 6.71 5.27
N SER A 17 3.75 8.01 5.55
CA SER A 17 4.73 8.66 6.43
C SER A 17 4.75 8.06 7.84
N LEU A 18 3.59 7.65 8.36
CA LEU A 18 3.48 7.02 9.69
C LEU A 18 4.34 5.76 9.75
N TYR A 19 4.22 4.89 8.75
CA TYR A 19 5.01 3.66 8.69
C TYR A 19 6.47 3.93 8.33
N PHE A 20 6.73 4.83 7.38
CA PHE A 20 8.08 5.23 6.97
C PHE A 20 8.92 5.75 8.14
N VAL A 21 8.32 6.56 9.03
CA VAL A 21 8.99 7.04 10.25
C VAL A 21 9.38 5.88 11.17
N GLN A 22 8.53 4.87 11.33
CA GLN A 22 8.86 3.68 12.13
C GLN A 22 9.99 2.86 11.50
N ILE A 23 10.03 2.77 10.17
CA ILE A 23 11.11 2.10 9.43
C ILE A 23 12.45 2.81 9.67
N ILE A 24 12.48 4.14 9.57
CA ILE A 24 13.70 4.94 9.81
C ILE A 24 14.16 4.80 11.27
N LYS A 25 13.23 4.82 12.23
CA LYS A 25 13.54 4.72 13.66
C LYS A 25 14.03 3.33 14.08
N GLY A 26 13.89 2.30 13.24
CA GLY A 26 14.22 0.92 13.60
C GLY A 26 13.16 0.22 14.47
N SER A 27 12.06 0.90 14.80
CA SER A 27 10.94 0.42 15.61
C SER A 27 9.84 -0.27 14.78
N GLN A 28 10.09 -0.57 13.51
CA GLN A 28 9.09 -1.15 12.61
C GLN A 28 8.51 -2.49 13.08
N ARG A 29 9.28 -3.30 13.81
CA ARG A 29 8.80 -4.60 14.29
C ARG A 29 7.68 -4.47 15.32
N ASP A 30 7.77 -3.50 16.22
CA ASP A 30 6.77 -3.28 17.26
C ASP A 30 5.47 -2.77 16.64
N PHE A 31 5.60 -1.82 15.70
CA PHE A 31 4.47 -1.31 14.91
C PHE A 31 3.79 -2.41 14.08
N GLU A 32 4.55 -3.28 13.42
CA GLU A 32 4.00 -4.41 12.65
C GLU A 32 3.27 -5.42 13.54
N GLN A 33 3.77 -5.67 14.75
CA GLN A 33 3.10 -6.53 15.72
C GLN A 33 1.80 -5.90 16.22
N GLU A 34 1.81 -4.60 16.51
CA GLU A 34 0.61 -3.85 16.91
C GLU A 34 -0.44 -3.87 15.80
N MET A 35 -0.06 -3.61 14.55
CA MET A 35 -0.94 -3.73 13.40
C MET A 35 -1.53 -5.13 13.25
N LEU A 36 -0.70 -6.17 13.40
CA LEU A 36 -1.16 -7.55 13.28
C LEU A 36 -2.13 -7.92 14.40
N ALA A 37 -1.87 -7.46 15.63
CA ALA A 37 -2.74 -7.66 16.78
C ALA A 37 -4.08 -6.93 16.62
N ALA A 38 -4.05 -5.67 16.17
CA ALA A 38 -5.25 -4.89 15.88
C ALA A 38 -6.09 -5.55 14.77
N PHE A 39 -5.44 -6.02 13.71
CA PHE A 39 -6.11 -6.74 12.63
C PHE A 39 -6.71 -8.07 13.11
N ALA A 40 -5.99 -8.82 13.97
CA ALA A 40 -6.51 -10.03 14.60
C ALA A 40 -7.76 -9.75 15.45
N GLY A 41 -7.70 -8.73 16.31
CA GLY A 41 -8.81 -8.30 17.16
C GLY A 41 -10.04 -7.93 16.33
N TRP A 42 -9.84 -7.10 15.30
CA TRP A 42 -10.91 -6.71 14.38
C TRP A 42 -11.55 -7.92 13.66
N MET A 43 -10.76 -8.91 13.24
CA MET A 43 -11.29 -10.12 12.61
C MET A 43 -12.13 -10.96 13.59
N ILE A 44 -11.73 -11.04 14.86
CA ILE A 44 -12.48 -11.74 15.90
C ILE A 44 -13.81 -11.04 16.15
N GLU A 45 -13.81 -9.72 16.29
CA GLU A 45 -15.02 -8.91 16.51
C GLU A 45 -15.99 -8.97 15.31
N THR A 46 -15.46 -8.92 14.08
CA THR A 46 -16.25 -8.94 12.85
C THR A 46 -16.77 -10.35 12.50
N GLY A 47 -16.09 -11.39 12.97
CA GLY A 47 -16.48 -12.79 12.80
C GLY A 47 -16.58 -13.22 11.34
N ALA A 48 -17.64 -13.94 10.98
CA ALA A 48 -17.81 -14.52 9.63
C ALA A 48 -17.85 -13.47 8.50
N ALA A 49 -18.24 -12.22 8.80
CA ALA A 49 -18.25 -11.14 7.82
C ALA A 49 -16.83 -10.67 7.45
N ALA A 50 -15.81 -10.95 8.28
CA ALA A 50 -14.43 -10.50 8.07
C ALA A 50 -13.90 -10.92 6.69
N ARG A 51 -14.22 -12.14 6.24
CA ARG A 51 -13.81 -12.63 4.91
C ARG A 51 -14.34 -11.76 3.78
N ARG A 52 -15.63 -11.41 3.83
CA ARG A 52 -16.26 -10.56 2.81
C ARG A 52 -15.68 -9.15 2.88
N THR A 53 -15.54 -8.60 4.08
CA THR A 53 -15.03 -7.24 4.29
C THR A 53 -13.59 -7.11 3.82
N VAL A 54 -12.69 -8.03 4.19
CA VAL A 54 -11.30 -8.05 3.71
C VAL A 54 -11.25 -8.12 2.19
N ARG A 55 -12.08 -8.98 1.57
CA ARG A 55 -12.14 -9.06 0.10
C ARG A 55 -12.52 -7.72 -0.53
N ILE A 56 -13.50 -7.02 0.03
CA ILE A 56 -13.92 -5.70 -0.45
C ILE A 56 -12.79 -4.68 -0.26
N LEU A 57 -12.14 -4.67 0.91
CA LEU A 57 -11.02 -3.76 1.20
C LEU A 57 -9.85 -3.98 0.25
N VAL A 58 -9.50 -5.24 -0.06
CA VAL A 58 -8.44 -5.56 -1.02
C VAL A 58 -8.83 -5.08 -2.43
N ILE A 59 -10.06 -5.31 -2.88
CA ILE A 59 -10.54 -4.81 -4.18
C ILE A 59 -10.48 -3.28 -4.23
N LEU A 60 -10.88 -2.61 -3.15
CA LEU A 60 -10.83 -1.15 -3.06
C LEU A 60 -9.39 -0.62 -3.07
N SER A 61 -8.47 -1.27 -2.36
CA SER A 61 -7.04 -0.92 -2.37
C SER A 61 -6.47 -0.98 -3.78
N VAL A 62 -6.69 -2.11 -4.47
CA VAL A 62 -6.24 -2.30 -5.86
C VAL A 62 -6.82 -1.22 -6.78
N ALA A 63 -8.11 -0.91 -6.64
CA ALA A 63 -8.74 0.14 -7.44
C ALA A 63 -8.13 1.53 -7.18
N LEU A 64 -7.83 1.86 -5.92
CA LEU A 64 -7.19 3.12 -5.54
C LEU A 64 -5.76 3.22 -6.07
N GLU A 65 -4.99 2.13 -6.00
CA GLU A 65 -3.62 2.08 -6.52
C GLU A 65 -3.60 2.24 -8.05
N ILE A 66 -4.46 1.52 -8.76
CA ILE A 66 -4.61 1.67 -10.22
C ILE A 66 -4.98 3.12 -10.56
N ALA A 67 -5.97 3.69 -9.86
CA ALA A 67 -6.38 5.08 -10.10
C ALA A 67 -5.21 6.05 -9.89
N TYR A 68 -4.45 5.89 -8.81
CA TYR A 68 -3.29 6.72 -8.52
C TYR A 68 -2.19 6.61 -9.59
N PHE A 69 -1.83 5.40 -10.01
CA PHE A 69 -0.80 5.19 -11.02
C PHE A 69 -1.24 5.70 -12.40
N VAL A 70 -2.49 5.43 -12.80
CA VAL A 70 -3.05 5.96 -14.05
C VAL A 70 -3.06 7.49 -14.02
N LEU A 71 -3.51 8.11 -12.92
CA LEU A 71 -3.46 9.57 -12.80
C LEU A 71 -2.03 10.11 -12.88
N THR A 72 -1.06 9.43 -12.28
CA THR A 72 0.36 9.82 -12.36
C THR A 72 0.84 9.80 -13.81
N LEU A 73 0.61 8.70 -14.54
CA LEU A 73 1.05 8.55 -15.93
C LEU A 73 0.36 9.52 -16.91
N LEU A 74 -0.84 10.00 -16.57
CA LEU A 74 -1.61 10.94 -17.42
C LEU A 74 -1.30 12.42 -17.14
N VAL A 75 -0.78 12.75 -15.95
CA VAL A 75 -0.58 14.14 -15.51
C VAL A 75 0.89 14.53 -15.46
N VAL A 76 1.78 13.58 -15.17
CA VAL A 76 3.22 13.85 -15.01
C VAL A 76 3.95 13.58 -16.32
N ASP A 77 4.60 14.60 -16.87
CA ASP A 77 5.39 14.49 -18.12
C ASP A 77 6.90 14.26 -17.88
N ASN A 78 7.33 14.14 -16.62
CA ASN A 78 8.72 13.91 -16.28
C ASN A 78 9.14 12.46 -16.57
N LEU A 79 10.00 12.25 -17.57
CA LEU A 79 10.46 10.93 -18.00
C LEU A 79 11.03 10.06 -16.87
N LEU A 80 11.80 10.66 -15.95
CA LEU A 80 12.39 9.94 -14.83
C LEU A 80 11.30 9.45 -13.87
N LEU A 81 10.33 10.33 -13.56
CA LEU A 81 9.21 9.97 -12.68
C LEU A 81 8.31 8.93 -13.34
N ILE A 82 8.00 9.04 -14.64
CA ILE A 82 7.23 8.03 -15.39
C ILE A 82 7.94 6.67 -15.37
N THR A 83 9.25 6.64 -15.61
CA THR A 83 10.04 5.39 -15.60
C THR A 83 10.02 4.77 -14.21
N PHE A 84 10.16 5.59 -13.16
CA PHE A 84 10.05 5.15 -11.78
C PHE A 84 8.64 4.62 -11.45
N THR A 85 7.59 5.28 -11.91
CA THR A 85 6.19 4.82 -11.78
C THR A 85 6.00 3.47 -12.45
N GLY A 86 6.54 3.26 -13.66
CA GLY A 86 6.46 1.98 -14.37
C GLY A 86 7.13 0.83 -13.60
N ALA A 87 8.33 1.06 -13.06
CA ALA A 87 9.01 0.08 -12.22
C ALA A 87 8.24 -0.21 -10.92
N PHE A 88 7.64 0.83 -10.33
CA PHE A 88 6.85 0.68 -9.11
C PHE A 88 5.56 -0.13 -9.35
N ILE A 89 4.84 0.12 -10.45
CA ILE A 89 3.67 -0.68 -10.84
C ILE A 89 4.02 -2.16 -10.93
N MET A 90 5.18 -2.51 -11.51
CA MET A 90 5.62 -3.90 -11.63
C MET A 90 5.83 -4.55 -10.26
N LEU A 91 6.53 -3.87 -9.35
CA LEU A 91 6.77 -4.36 -8.00
C LEU A 91 5.45 -4.52 -7.23
N GLU A 92 4.58 -3.53 -7.30
CA GLU A 92 3.33 -3.52 -6.57
C GLU A 92 2.36 -4.59 -7.11
N THR A 93 2.38 -4.86 -8.42
CA THR A 93 1.62 -5.96 -9.01
C THR A 93 2.04 -7.32 -8.42
N LEU A 94 3.36 -7.55 -8.28
CA LEU A 94 3.87 -8.78 -7.65
C LEU A 94 3.51 -8.85 -6.16
N HIS A 95 3.60 -7.71 -5.47
CA HIS A 95 3.22 -7.59 -4.07
C HIS A 95 1.73 -7.94 -3.86
N LEU A 96 0.83 -7.27 -4.58
CA LEU A 96 -0.61 -7.51 -4.54
C LEU A 96 -0.97 -8.95 -4.87
N PHE A 97 -0.34 -9.53 -5.89
CA PHE A 97 -0.55 -10.93 -6.23
C PHE A 97 -0.21 -11.85 -5.06
N SER A 98 0.94 -11.64 -4.42
CA SER A 98 1.34 -12.41 -3.23
C SER A 98 0.36 -12.21 -2.07
N LEU A 99 -0.05 -10.97 -1.81
CA LEU A 99 -0.96 -10.63 -0.72
C LEU A 99 -2.34 -11.27 -0.91
N ILE A 100 -2.91 -11.17 -2.12
CA ILE A 100 -4.19 -11.79 -2.48
C ILE A 100 -4.12 -13.31 -2.29
N MET A 101 -3.07 -13.95 -2.79
CA MET A 101 -2.88 -15.40 -2.64
C MET A 101 -2.76 -15.81 -1.17
N ASN A 102 -2.08 -15.01 -0.35
CA ASN A 102 -1.96 -15.25 1.08
C ASN A 102 -3.31 -15.09 1.80
N PHE A 103 -4.11 -14.07 1.48
CA PHE A 103 -5.46 -13.95 2.05
C PHE A 103 -6.36 -15.14 1.67
N ILE A 104 -6.31 -15.60 0.42
CA ILE A 104 -7.05 -16.79 0.00
C ILE A 104 -6.63 -18.02 0.82
N ARG A 105 -5.32 -18.23 0.97
CA ARG A 105 -4.74 -19.32 1.77
C ARG A 105 -5.08 -19.23 3.25
N PHE A 106 -5.13 -18.02 3.81
CA PHE A 106 -5.50 -17.78 5.20
C PHE A 106 -6.96 -18.14 5.47
N PHE A 107 -7.88 -17.66 4.63
CA PHE A 107 -9.30 -18.00 4.78
C PHE A 107 -9.62 -19.46 4.42
N ALA A 108 -8.73 -20.15 3.70
CA ALA A 108 -8.79 -21.59 3.50
C ALA A 108 -8.20 -22.39 4.69
N GLY A 109 -7.61 -21.72 5.69
CA GLY A 109 -7.02 -22.36 6.87
C GLY A 109 -5.62 -22.98 6.64
N THR A 110 -5.00 -22.73 5.49
CA THR A 110 -3.69 -23.32 5.13
C THR A 110 -2.49 -22.57 5.69
N ILE A 111 -2.66 -21.28 6.05
CA ILE A 111 -1.62 -20.45 6.64
C ILE A 111 -2.15 -19.68 7.85
N VAL A 112 -1.25 -19.29 8.73
CA VAL A 112 -1.58 -18.49 9.92
C VAL A 112 -1.55 -16.99 9.63
N LEU A 113 -2.19 -16.18 10.47
CA LEU A 113 -2.32 -14.73 10.29
C LEU A 113 -0.97 -14.01 10.07
N LYS A 114 0.07 -14.38 10.81
CA LYS A 114 1.42 -13.79 10.66
C LYS A 114 2.09 -14.07 9.31
N GLN A 115 1.56 -15.00 8.53
CA GLN A 115 2.06 -15.36 7.20
C GLN A 115 1.31 -14.63 6.07
N ILE A 116 0.27 -13.85 6.39
CA ILE A 116 -0.44 -13.07 5.38
C ILE A 116 0.50 -12.00 4.79
N PHE A 117 1.13 -11.24 5.69
CA PHE A 117 1.98 -10.12 5.34
C PHE A 117 3.43 -10.57 5.23
N ILE A 118 4.04 -10.34 4.07
CA ILE A 118 5.48 -10.50 3.89
C ILE A 118 6.12 -9.17 4.26
N TRP A 119 6.37 -8.95 5.55
CA TRP A 119 6.81 -7.64 6.10
C TRP A 119 7.99 -6.99 5.38
N ARG A 120 8.92 -7.78 4.82
CA ARG A 120 10.02 -7.24 4.02
C ARG A 120 9.52 -6.51 2.77
N VAL A 121 8.51 -7.06 2.11
CA VAL A 121 7.89 -6.46 0.92
C VAL A 121 6.98 -5.29 1.33
N GLU A 122 6.19 -5.45 2.40
CA GLU A 122 5.36 -4.35 2.95
C GLU A 122 6.18 -3.09 3.25
N ARG A 123 7.34 -3.25 3.91
CA ARG A 123 8.26 -2.14 4.18
C ARG A 123 8.77 -1.50 2.89
N LEU A 124 9.12 -2.32 1.89
CA LEU A 124 9.61 -1.82 0.61
C LEU A 124 8.52 -1.04 -0.13
N SER A 125 7.31 -1.59 -0.23
CA SER A 125 6.15 -0.90 -0.80
C SER A 125 5.85 0.39 -0.03
N ALA A 126 5.91 0.39 1.30
CA ALA A 126 5.68 1.59 2.10
C ALA A 126 6.71 2.69 1.84
N MET A 127 8.00 2.34 1.76
CA MET A 127 9.05 3.27 1.39
C MET A 127 8.85 3.81 -0.03
N LEU A 128 8.51 2.95 -0.99
CA LEU A 128 8.27 3.36 -2.38
C LEU A 128 7.03 4.24 -2.53
N PHE A 129 5.92 3.94 -1.86
CA PHE A 129 4.73 4.79 -1.86
C PHE A 129 5.02 6.16 -1.26
N PHE A 130 5.75 6.20 -0.14
CA PHE A 130 6.18 7.47 0.48
C PHE A 130 7.05 8.28 -0.48
N THR A 131 8.11 7.69 -1.03
CA THR A 131 9.03 8.39 -1.94
C THR A 131 8.34 8.81 -3.22
N HIS A 132 7.53 7.94 -3.83
CA HIS A 132 6.82 8.24 -5.06
C HIS A 132 5.80 9.36 -4.87
N SER A 133 4.97 9.29 -3.82
CA SER A 133 3.98 10.35 -3.54
C SER A 133 4.65 11.68 -3.25
N PHE A 134 5.78 11.68 -2.54
CA PHE A 134 6.60 12.88 -2.36
C PHE A 134 7.10 13.46 -3.69
N LEU A 135 7.65 12.62 -4.57
CA LEU A 135 8.15 13.06 -5.88
C LEU A 135 7.03 13.58 -6.78
N VAL A 136 5.85 12.95 -6.76
CA VAL A 136 4.67 13.44 -7.46
C VAL A 136 4.26 14.82 -6.93
N LEU A 137 4.13 14.98 -5.61
CA LEU A 137 3.80 16.27 -5.01
C LEU A 137 4.83 17.36 -5.37
N ALA A 138 6.12 17.05 -5.29
CA ALA A 138 7.17 17.97 -5.70
C ALA A 138 7.04 18.33 -7.18
N SER A 139 6.82 17.33 -8.05
CA SER A 139 6.61 17.56 -9.48
C SER A 139 5.43 18.48 -9.75
N LEU A 140 4.31 18.33 -9.03
CA LEU A 140 3.11 19.14 -9.21
C LEU A 140 3.23 20.58 -8.69
N ILE A 141 4.18 20.84 -7.78
CA ILE A 141 4.42 22.17 -7.20
C ILE A 141 5.40 22.96 -8.06
N PHE A 142 6.44 22.30 -8.57
CA PHE A 142 7.55 22.94 -9.27
C PHE A 142 7.43 22.95 -10.80
N PHE A 143 6.56 22.11 -11.38
CA PHE A 143 6.34 21.99 -12.83
C PHE A 143 4.84 21.96 -13.13
#